data_AF-A0A292RSN7-F1
#
_entry.id   AF-A0A292RSN7-F1
#
_cell.length_a   1.000
_cell.length_b   1.000
_cell.length_c   1.000
_cell.angle_alpha   90.00
_cell.angle_beta   90.00
_cell.angle_gamma   90.00
#
_symmetry.space_group_name_H-M   'P 1'
#
loop_
_entity.id
_entity.type
_entity.pdbx_description
1 polymer ?
#
loop_
_entity_poly.entity_id
_entity_poly.type
_entity_poly.pdbx_seq_one_letter_code
_entity_poly.pdbx_strand_id
1 'polypeptide(L)'
;MNILDYLKAVHAQRQINKLARKYKNKKIVIYGAGEYFQILKNNFDLSNLNIVGIADKKFETSKDSNPTQYLALAPEELKEFDLDVILVALYDDTSLCDYLEYQLLINTENEGKPVRSIVEPTILYTIKVLLGK
;
A
#
# COMPACT_ATOMS: atom_id res chain seq x y z
N MET A 1 1.36 -21.03 -3.80
CA MET A 1 1.97 -20.02 -4.68
C MET A 1 2.59 -18.96 -3.79
N ASN A 2 3.85 -18.56 -4.00
CA ASN A 2 4.47 -17.53 -3.17
C ASN A 2 3.99 -16.12 -3.60
N ILE A 3 4.27 -15.10 -2.77
CA ILE A 3 3.82 -13.72 -3.01
C ILE A 3 4.35 -13.18 -4.35
N LEU A 4 5.59 -13.48 -4.73
CA LEU A 4 6.17 -12.98 -5.98
C LEU A 4 5.46 -13.57 -7.22
N ASP A 5 5.16 -14.87 -7.20
CA ASP A 5 4.42 -15.54 -8.26
C ASP A 5 3.01 -14.97 -8.41
N TYR A 6 2.35 -14.70 -7.28
CA TYR A 6 1.08 -13.98 -7.25
C TYR A 6 1.19 -12.61 -7.93
N LEU A 7 2.13 -11.77 -7.49
CA LEU A 7 2.32 -10.42 -8.03
C LEU A 7 2.60 -10.42 -9.54
N LYS A 8 3.36 -11.40 -10.02
CA LYS A 8 3.59 -11.62 -11.46
C LYS A 8 2.30 -12.01 -12.18
N ALA A 9 1.52 -12.94 -11.62
CA ALA A 9 0.27 -13.42 -12.19
C ALA A 9 -0.80 -12.33 -12.30
N VAL A 10 -0.81 -11.36 -11.38
CA VAL A 10 -1.75 -10.21 -11.41
C VAL A 10 -1.17 -8.98 -12.12
N HIS A 11 -0.01 -9.11 -12.78
CA HIS A 11 0.66 -8.04 -13.51
C HIS A 11 0.93 -6.78 -12.65
N ALA A 12 1.46 -6.97 -11.44
CA ALA A 12 1.68 -5.89 -10.46
C ALA A 12 2.35 -4.63 -11.06
N GLN A 13 3.41 -4.77 -11.87
CA GLN A 13 4.06 -3.60 -12.49
C GLN A 13 3.09 -2.73 -13.32
N ARG A 14 2.16 -3.35 -14.05
CA ARG A 14 1.17 -2.63 -14.86
C ARG A 14 0.23 -1.83 -13.97
N GLN A 15 -0.15 -2.39 -12.82
CA GLN A 15 -1.00 -1.72 -11.84
C GLN A 15 -0.27 -0.55 -11.19
N ILE A 16 0.98 -0.76 -10.74
CA ILE A 16 1.86 0.28 -10.20
C ILE A 16 2.02 1.43 -11.21
N ASN A 17 2.28 1.13 -12.49
CA ASN A 17 2.40 2.16 -13.54
C ASN A 17 1.07 2.91 -13.80
N LYS A 18 -0.08 2.28 -13.54
CA LYS A 18 -1.39 2.95 -13.60
C LYS A 18 -1.57 3.88 -12.41
N LEU A 19 -1.21 3.45 -11.20
CA LEU A 19 -1.24 4.27 -9.99
C LEU A 19 -0.29 5.47 -10.11
N ALA A 20 0.93 5.28 -10.59
CA ALA A 20 1.90 6.36 -10.80
C ALA A 20 1.39 7.44 -11.75
N ARG A 21 0.69 7.05 -12.83
CA ARG A 21 0.04 8.02 -13.73
C ARG A 21 -1.15 8.73 -13.07
N LYS A 22 -1.98 7.99 -12.33
CA LYS A 22 -3.16 8.52 -11.64
C LYS A 22 -2.78 9.53 -10.54
N TYR A 23 -1.73 9.22 -9.80
CA TYR A 23 -1.26 9.99 -8.65
C TYR A 23 0.04 10.76 -8.96
N LYS A 24 0.18 11.23 -10.20
CA LYS A 24 1.33 12.03 -10.62
C LYS A 24 1.43 13.28 -9.73
N ASN A 25 2.63 13.54 -9.20
CA ASN A 25 2.94 14.66 -8.29
C ASN A 25 2.20 14.62 -6.93
N LYS A 26 1.56 13.51 -6.57
CA LYS A 26 0.87 13.35 -5.29
C LYS A 26 1.81 12.74 -4.25
N LYS A 27 1.72 13.19 -3.00
CA LYS A 27 2.46 12.62 -1.87
C LYS A 27 1.82 11.29 -1.47
N ILE A 28 2.56 10.21 -1.64
CA ILE A 28 2.07 8.85 -1.39
C ILE A 28 2.65 8.33 -0.08
N VAL A 29 1.78 7.84 0.80
CA VAL A 29 2.19 6.99 1.91
C VAL A 29 1.87 5.54 1.56
N ILE A 30 2.84 4.64 1.75
CA ILE A 30 2.59 3.20 1.67
C ILE A 30 2.18 2.70 3.05
N TYR A 31 1.05 2.00 3.18
CA TYR A 31 0.71 1.31 4.41
C TYR A 31 1.03 -0.18 4.30
N GLY A 32 1.88 -0.68 5.21
CA GLY A 32 2.39 -2.05 5.22
C GLY A 32 3.88 -2.08 4.92
N ALA A 33 4.68 -2.36 5.94
CA ALA A 33 6.14 -2.45 5.89
C ALA A 33 6.65 -3.89 6.09
N GLY A 34 5.78 -4.88 5.91
CA GLY A 34 6.05 -6.30 6.05
C GLY A 34 6.64 -6.95 4.79
N GLU A 35 6.66 -8.28 4.77
CA GLU A 35 7.25 -9.09 3.69
C GLU A 35 6.66 -8.76 2.30
N TYR A 36 5.34 -8.56 2.21
CA TYR A 36 4.67 -8.22 0.96
C TYR A 36 5.24 -6.96 0.32
N PHE A 37 5.43 -5.90 1.11
CA PHE A 37 6.05 -4.67 0.64
C PHE A 37 7.52 -4.85 0.29
N GLN A 38 8.29 -5.62 1.06
CA GLN A 38 9.70 -5.89 0.73
C GLN A 38 9.82 -6.62 -0.61
N ILE A 39 8.95 -7.61 -0.87
CA ILE A 39 8.91 -8.30 -2.16
C ILE A 39 8.52 -7.33 -3.28
N LEU A 40 7.52 -6.47 -3.08
CA LEU A 40 7.15 -5.43 -4.04
C LEU A 40 8.33 -4.53 -4.37
N LYS A 41 8.94 -3.92 -3.35
CA LYS A 41 10.06 -2.98 -3.48
C LYS A 41 11.28 -3.61 -4.18
N ASN A 42 11.57 -4.88 -3.90
CA ASN A 42 12.77 -5.55 -4.43
C ASN A 42 12.59 -6.10 -5.86
N ASN A 43 11.34 -6.23 -6.35
CA ASN A 43 11.06 -6.91 -7.63
C ASN A 43 10.31 -6.04 -8.64
N PHE A 44 9.83 -4.86 -8.25
CA PHE A 44 9.04 -3.97 -9.08
C PHE A 44 9.54 -2.53 -8.98
N ASP A 45 9.39 -1.78 -10.07
CA ASP A 45 9.77 -0.38 -10.13
C ASP A 45 8.68 0.50 -9.49
N LEU A 46 9.02 1.06 -8.33
CA LEU A 46 8.19 2.02 -7.58
C LEU A 46 8.67 3.48 -7.76
N SER A 47 9.72 3.73 -8.55
CA SER A 47 10.41 5.04 -8.61
C SER A 47 9.53 6.18 -9.11
N ASN A 48 8.51 5.87 -9.92
CA ASN A 48 7.55 6.85 -10.43
C ASN A 48 6.45 7.20 -9.41
N LEU A 49 6.43 6.57 -8.23
CA LEU A 49 5.59 6.95 -7.11
C LEU A 49 6.40 7.89 -6.20
N ASN A 50 5.86 9.08 -5.94
CA ASN A 50 6.42 9.99 -4.95
C ASN A 50 6.07 9.52 -3.53
N ILE A 51 6.76 8.46 -3.09
CA ILE A 51 6.60 7.86 -1.76
C ILE A 51 7.31 8.75 -0.74
N VAL A 52 6.54 9.33 0.17
CA VAL A 52 7.03 10.25 1.21
C VAL A 52 7.11 9.60 2.58
N GLY A 53 6.46 8.46 2.77
CA GLY A 53 6.47 7.73 4.04
C GLY A 53 5.97 6.30 3.90
N ILE A 54 6.32 5.48 4.88
CA ILE A 54 5.77 4.14 5.07
C ILE A 54 5.14 4.07 6.45
N ALA A 55 3.87 3.71 6.50
CA ALA A 55 3.13 3.46 7.71
C ALA A 55 2.98 1.98 8.01
N ASP A 56 3.09 1.61 9.27
CA ASP A 56 2.87 0.25 9.75
C ASP A 56 2.65 0.28 11.27
N LYS A 57 1.82 -0.63 11.78
CA LYS A 57 1.56 -0.75 13.22
C LYS A 57 2.84 -0.99 14.02
N LYS A 58 3.84 -1.67 13.45
CA LYS A 58 5.12 -1.92 14.13
C LYS A 58 5.89 -0.63 14.48
N PHE A 59 5.57 0.48 13.82
CA PHE A 59 6.21 1.78 14.08
C PHE A 59 5.64 2.51 15.30
N GLU A 60 4.54 2.02 15.91
CA GLU A 60 4.04 2.52 17.19
C GLU A 60 5.05 2.30 18.34
N THR A 61 5.85 1.22 18.25
CA THR A 61 6.77 0.82 19.31
C THR A 61 8.24 1.07 18.95
N SER A 62 8.60 1.01 17.67
CA SER A 62 9.97 1.31 17.22
C SER A 62 10.01 1.75 15.76
N LYS A 63 10.36 3.01 15.52
CA LYS A 63 10.58 3.57 14.18
C LYS A 63 11.88 3.08 13.53
N ASP A 64 12.88 2.72 14.34
CA ASP A 64 14.18 2.19 13.88
C ASP A 64 14.06 0.85 13.15
N SER A 65 12.91 0.20 13.23
CA SER A 65 12.59 -1.05 12.53
C SER A 65 12.29 -0.88 11.04
N ASN A 66 12.40 0.33 10.48
CA ASN A 66 12.20 0.60 9.06
C ASN A 66 13.51 0.44 8.26
N PRO A 67 13.70 -0.62 7.46
CA PRO A 67 14.91 -0.83 6.67
C PRO A 67 14.94 0.01 5.38
N THR A 68 14.23 1.14 5.34
CA THR A 68 14.08 1.97 4.14
C THR A 68 14.44 3.43 4.42
N GLN A 69 14.74 4.16 3.35
CA GLN A 69 15.03 5.61 3.43
C GLN A 69 13.78 6.48 3.67
N TYR A 70 12.59 5.88 3.63
CA TYR A 70 11.34 6.61 3.79
C TYR A 70 11.04 6.86 5.26
N LEU A 71 10.32 7.94 5.56
CA LEU A 71 9.87 8.23 6.92
C LEU A 71 8.99 7.09 7.45
N ALA A 72 9.31 6.58 8.63
CA ALA A 72 8.48 5.60 9.33
C ALA A 72 7.37 6.30 10.10
N LEU A 73 6.13 5.90 9.85
CA LEU A 73 4.91 6.49 10.43
C LEU A 73 4.13 5.43 11.21
N ALA A 74 3.84 5.70 12.48
CA ALA A 74 2.78 4.99 13.19
C ALA A 74 1.41 5.32 12.54
N PRO A 75 0.41 4.44 12.65
CA PRO A 75 -0.91 4.68 12.05
C PRO A 75 -1.53 6.00 12.49
N GLU A 76 -1.42 6.36 13.77
CA GLU A 76 -1.96 7.61 14.32
C GLU A 76 -1.34 8.87 13.69
N GLU A 77 -0.10 8.81 13.21
CA GLU A 77 0.54 9.95 12.53
C GLU A 77 -0.10 10.25 11.17
N LEU A 78 -0.82 9.28 10.58
CA LEU A 78 -1.56 9.46 9.34
C LEU A 78 -2.73 10.43 9.46
N LYS A 79 -3.11 10.86 10.66
CA LYS A 79 -4.22 11.81 10.85
C LYS A 79 -3.85 13.24 10.43
N GLU A 80 -2.58 13.59 10.59
CA GLU A 80 -2.03 14.95 10.40
C GLU A 80 -0.86 14.99 9.41
N PHE A 81 -0.32 13.84 9.00
CA PHE A 81 0.78 13.83 8.04
C PHE A 81 0.36 14.34 6.66
N ASP A 82 1.17 15.22 6.07
CA ASP A 82 0.91 15.79 4.75
C ASP A 82 1.07 14.75 3.63
N LEU A 83 -0.04 14.12 3.28
CA LEU A 83 -0.18 13.12 2.22
C LEU A 83 -1.36 13.46 1.30
N ASP A 84 -1.37 12.90 0.10
CA ASP A 84 -2.50 12.99 -0.82
C ASP A 84 -3.24 11.65 -0.98
N VAL A 85 -2.55 10.52 -0.75
CA VAL A 85 -3.07 9.18 -0.97
C VAL A 85 -2.32 8.16 -0.11
N ILE A 86 -3.06 7.15 0.35
CA ILE A 86 -2.50 5.97 1.00
C ILE A 86 -2.63 4.78 0.04
N LEU A 87 -1.52 4.12 -0.24
CA LEU A 87 -1.49 2.86 -0.98
C LEU A 87 -1.17 1.70 -0.03
N VAL A 88 -2.07 0.73 0.09
CA VAL A 88 -1.94 -0.40 1.00
C VAL A 88 -1.18 -1.54 0.33
N ALA A 89 -0.12 -2.00 0.98
CA ALA A 89 0.78 -3.06 0.53
C ALA A 89 0.63 -4.32 1.40
N LEU A 90 -0.57 -4.89 1.40
CA LEU A 90 -0.90 -6.15 2.04
C LEU A 90 -1.62 -7.08 1.05
N TYR A 91 -1.61 -8.39 1.32
CA TYR A 91 -2.28 -9.37 0.46
C TYR A 91 -3.81 -9.39 0.65
N ASP A 92 -4.25 -9.22 1.90
CA ASP A 92 -5.66 -9.04 2.26
C ASP A 92 -5.77 -7.72 3.04
N ASP A 93 -6.29 -6.71 2.37
CA ASP A 93 -6.29 -5.33 2.84
C ASP A 93 -7.69 -4.74 3.01
N THR A 94 -8.77 -5.49 2.71
CA THR A 94 -10.14 -4.95 2.74
C THR A 94 -10.47 -4.37 4.11
N SER A 95 -10.29 -5.15 5.18
CA SER A 95 -10.58 -4.68 6.54
C SER A 95 -9.66 -3.53 6.98
N LEU A 96 -8.45 -3.47 6.45
CA LEU A 96 -7.54 -2.37 6.75
C LEU A 96 -7.95 -1.10 6.02
N CYS A 97 -8.30 -1.18 4.73
CA CYS A 97 -8.84 -0.06 3.97
C CYS A 97 -10.08 0.51 4.66
N ASP A 98 -11.00 -0.36 5.09
CA ASP A 98 -12.19 0.06 5.84
C ASP A 98 -11.84 0.72 7.18
N TYR A 99 -10.88 0.16 7.92
CA TYR A 99 -10.40 0.77 9.16
C TYR A 99 -9.80 2.17 8.91
N LEU A 100 -8.96 2.31 7.88
CA LEU A 100 -8.33 3.59 7.56
C LEU A 100 -9.38 4.61 7.14
N GLU A 101 -10.27 4.27 6.20
CA GLU A 101 -11.26 5.20 5.65
C GLU A 101 -12.37 5.55 6.66
N TYR A 102 -12.89 4.56 7.38
CA TYR A 102 -14.10 4.70 8.19
C TYR A 102 -13.88 4.74 9.69
N GLN A 103 -12.64 4.70 10.16
CA GLN A 103 -12.33 4.81 11.60
C GLN A 103 -11.14 5.72 11.88
N LEU A 104 -9.98 5.43 11.29
CA LEU A 104 -8.75 6.15 11.64
C LEU A 104 -8.74 7.59 11.13
N LEU A 105 -9.17 7.81 9.88
CA LEU A 105 -9.06 9.11 9.21
C LEU A 105 -10.32 9.98 9.36
N ILE A 106 -11.41 9.46 9.93
CA ILE A 106 -12.62 10.24 10.18
C ILE A 106 -12.33 11.39 11.17
N ASN A 107 -12.81 12.60 10.87
CA ASN A 107 -12.58 13.82 11.63
C ASN A 107 -11.10 14.24 11.71
N THR A 108 -10.32 13.99 10.66
CA THR A 108 -8.88 14.34 10.58
C THR A 108 -8.58 15.17 9.32
N GLU A 109 -7.37 15.73 9.22
CA GLU A 109 -6.94 16.48 8.01
C GLU A 109 -6.90 15.61 6.76
N ASN A 110 -6.84 14.29 6.95
CA ASN A 110 -6.75 13.29 5.90
C ASN A 110 -8.07 12.55 5.64
N GLU A 111 -9.18 13.00 6.24
CA GLU A 111 -10.52 12.48 5.93
C GLU A 111 -10.84 12.59 4.43
N GLY A 112 -11.43 11.54 3.86
CA GLY A 112 -11.81 11.50 2.45
C GLY A 112 -10.66 11.37 1.45
N LYS A 113 -9.39 11.34 1.90
CA LYS A 113 -8.25 11.05 1.01
C LYS A 113 -8.30 9.59 0.55
N PRO A 114 -7.89 9.27 -0.68
CA PRO A 114 -8.02 7.91 -1.20
C PRO A 114 -7.14 6.91 -0.44
N VAL A 115 -7.72 5.77 -0.05
CA VAL A 115 -7.01 4.60 0.50
C VAL A 115 -7.24 3.41 -0.43
N ARG A 116 -6.19 2.90 -1.09
CA ARG A 116 -6.36 1.85 -2.11
C ARG A 116 -5.27 0.80 -2.03
N SER A 117 -5.57 -0.43 -2.42
CA SER A 117 -4.56 -1.45 -2.65
C SER A 117 -3.53 -0.99 -3.69
N ILE A 118 -2.25 -1.26 -3.45
CA ILE A 118 -1.20 -1.02 -4.45
C ILE A 118 -1.29 -2.02 -5.62
N VAL A 119 -1.78 -3.23 -5.34
CA VAL A 119 -1.99 -4.30 -6.31
C VAL A 119 -3.28 -5.02 -5.94
N GLU A 120 -4.22 -5.07 -6.88
CA GLU A 120 -5.49 -5.78 -6.75
C GLU A 120 -5.45 -7.12 -7.52
N PRO A 121 -6.22 -8.14 -7.10
CA PRO A 121 -6.43 -9.33 -7.91
C PRO A 121 -7.03 -8.99 -9.28
N THR A 122 -6.51 -9.57 -10.36
CA THR A 122 -7.16 -9.45 -11.67
C THR A 122 -8.36 -10.37 -11.76
N ILE A 123 -9.39 -9.99 -12.53
CA ILE A 123 -10.58 -10.84 -12.78
C ILE A 123 -10.18 -12.25 -13.24
N LEU A 124 -9.22 -12.34 -14.16
CA LEU A 124 -8.69 -13.61 -14.67
C LEU A 124 -8.04 -14.45 -13.56
N TYR A 125 -7.25 -13.81 -12.69
CA TYR A 125 -6.65 -14.48 -11.55
C TYR A 125 -7.70 -14.98 -10.56
N THR A 126 -8.71 -14.16 -10.24
CA THR A 126 -9.83 -14.53 -9.37
C THR A 126 -10.60 -15.72 -9.93
N ILE A 127 -10.91 -15.71 -11.23
CA ILE A 127 -11.57 -16.84 -11.92
C ILE A 127 -10.70 -18.10 -11.83
N LYS A 128 -9.39 -17.99 -12.09
CA LYS A 128 -8.47 -19.14 -12.00
C LYS A 128 -8.45 -19.76 -10.60
N VAL A 129 -8.46 -18.94 -9.54
CA VAL A 129 -8.50 -19.42 -8.15
C VAL A 129 -9.83 -20.09 -7.82
N LEU A 130 -10.95 -19.59 -8.36
CA LEU A 130 -12.28 -20.16 -8.13
C LEU A 130 -12.50 -21.47 -8.91
N LEU A 131 -11.99 -21.57 -10.14
CA LEU A 131 -12.13 -22.77 -11.00
C LEU A 131 -11.06 -23.83 -10.74
N GLY A 132 -9.95 -23.46 -10.10
CA GLY A 132 -8.86 -24.35 -9.70
C GLY A 132 -9.03 -24.96 -8.31
N LYS A 133 -10.22 -24.81 -7.72
CA LYS A 133 -10.71 -25.58 -6.58
C LYS A 133 -11.53 -26.76 -7.07
#